data_AF-K0RXM1-F1
#
_entry.id   AF-K0RXM1-F1
#
_cell.length_a   1.000
_cell.length_b   1.000
_cell.length_c   1.000
_cell.angle_alpha   90.00
_cell.angle_beta   90.00
_cell.angle_gamma   90.00
#
_symmetry.space_group_name_H-M   'P 1'
#
loop_
_entity.id
_entity.type
_entity.pdbx_description
1 polymer ?
#
loop_
_entity_poly.entity_id
_entity_poly.type
_entity_poly.pdbx_seq_one_letter_code
_entity_poly.pdbx_strand_id
1 'polypeptide(L)'
;MSNMAAAAPADSAARNLERALMSSGHDRPEEDRCPICFDLIELPTNKHSSINACCMKRVCDGCILDARRRGMNGRCPFCRTTRPIDDASELAMIQKRVSKGDADAINHLGQKYFYGELGLTKDVPRAIELWTEAAELGSLD
;
A
#
# COMPACT_ATOMS: atom_id res chain seq x y z
N MET A 1 -45.73 -28.01 -28.21
CA MET A 1 -44.81 -27.29 -29.11
C MET A 1 -44.23 -26.13 -28.33
N SER A 2 -42.92 -26.15 -28.17
CA SER A 2 -42.12 -25.26 -27.31
C SER A 2 -42.28 -23.78 -27.69
N ASN A 3 -42.46 -22.91 -26.70
CA ASN A 3 -42.31 -21.47 -26.86
C ASN A 3 -40.98 -21.08 -26.22
N MET A 4 -39.92 -21.02 -27.04
CA MET A 4 -38.65 -20.43 -26.65
C MET A 4 -38.87 -18.91 -26.57
N ALA A 5 -39.08 -18.39 -25.37
CA ALA A 5 -38.99 -16.96 -25.12
C ALA A 5 -37.53 -16.54 -25.39
N ALA A 6 -37.32 -15.85 -26.52
CA ALA A 6 -36.04 -15.23 -26.84
C ALA A 6 -35.72 -14.18 -25.76
N ALA A 7 -34.76 -14.50 -24.89
CA ALA A 7 -34.20 -13.54 -23.96
C ALA A 7 -33.63 -12.34 -24.74
N ALA A 8 -34.00 -11.13 -24.33
CA ALA A 8 -33.72 -9.90 -25.04
C ALA A 8 -32.20 -9.66 -25.22
N PRO A 9 -31.75 -9.06 -26.34
CA PRO A 9 -30.33 -8.86 -26.68
C PRO A 9 -29.55 -7.98 -25.70
N ALA A 10 -30.23 -7.20 -24.86
CA ALA A 10 -29.59 -6.42 -23.80
C ALA A 10 -29.02 -7.30 -22.67
N ASP A 11 -29.66 -8.43 -22.37
CA ASP A 11 -29.26 -9.37 -21.31
C ASP A 11 -28.09 -10.27 -21.76
N SER A 12 -27.94 -10.52 -23.07
CA SER A 12 -26.77 -11.21 -23.62
C SER A 12 -25.55 -10.29 -23.74
N ALA A 13 -25.75 -9.02 -24.10
CA ALA A 13 -24.67 -8.02 -24.15
C ALA A 13 -24.07 -7.75 -22.76
N ALA A 14 -24.91 -7.60 -21.74
CA ALA A 14 -24.47 -7.43 -20.35
C ALA A 14 -23.65 -8.64 -19.87
N ARG A 15 -24.11 -9.87 -20.12
CA ARG A 15 -23.37 -11.10 -19.77
C ARG A 15 -22.06 -11.26 -20.53
N ASN A 16 -21.99 -10.79 -21.77
CA ASN A 16 -20.76 -10.80 -22.55
C ASN A 16 -19.76 -9.75 -22.04
N LEU A 17 -20.23 -8.56 -21.67
CA LEU A 17 -19.40 -7.53 -21.05
C LEU A 17 -18.87 -7.99 -19.69
N GLU A 18 -19.73 -8.57 -18.85
CA GLU A 18 -19.33 -9.16 -17.56
C GLU A 18 -18.26 -10.23 -17.75
N ARG A 19 -18.47 -11.18 -18.67
CA ARG A 19 -17.46 -12.21 -18.98
C ARG A 19 -16.16 -11.60 -19.46
N ALA A 20 -16.22 -10.56 -20.30
CA ALA A 20 -15.05 -9.87 -20.81
C ALA A 20 -14.27 -9.19 -19.67
N LEU A 21 -14.96 -8.46 -18.78
CA LEU A 21 -14.36 -7.81 -17.60
C LEU A 21 -13.73 -8.82 -16.63
N MET A 22 -14.38 -9.96 -16.41
CA MET A 22 -13.84 -11.03 -15.56
C MET A 22 -12.66 -11.76 -16.22
N SER A 23 -12.55 -11.70 -17.55
CA SER A 23 -11.41 -12.26 -18.29
C SER A 23 -10.27 -11.26 -18.51
N SER A 24 -10.53 -9.96 -18.39
CA SER A 24 -9.55 -8.89 -18.52
C SER A 24 -9.15 -8.34 -17.14
N GLY A 25 -8.78 -9.24 -16.23
CA GLY A 25 -8.26 -8.83 -14.93
C GLY A 25 -7.02 -7.96 -15.12
N HIS A 26 -6.94 -6.85 -14.40
CA HIS A 26 -5.70 -6.10 -14.32
C HIS A 26 -4.68 -6.91 -13.52
N ASP A 27 -3.45 -6.98 -14.02
CA ASP A 27 -2.35 -7.50 -13.23
C ASP A 27 -2.22 -6.67 -11.95
N ARG A 28 -1.92 -7.35 -10.84
CA ARG A 28 -1.63 -6.64 -9.60
C ARG A 28 -0.36 -5.81 -9.76
N PRO A 29 -0.34 -4.56 -9.26
CA PRO A 29 0.83 -3.69 -9.34
C PRO A 29 2.08 -4.35 -8.74
N GLU A 30 3.27 -3.96 -9.18
CA GLU A 30 4.52 -4.54 -8.63
C GLU A 30 4.69 -4.21 -7.14
N GLU A 31 4.14 -3.09 -6.69
CA GLU A 31 4.17 -2.60 -5.31
C GLU A 31 3.39 -3.49 -4.33
N ASP A 32 2.50 -4.34 -4.87
CA ASP A 32 1.76 -5.35 -4.11
C ASP A 32 2.60 -6.61 -3.82
N ARG A 33 3.82 -6.70 -4.37
CA ARG A 33 4.76 -7.79 -4.06
C ARG A 33 5.63 -7.43 -2.87
N CYS A 34 5.86 -8.42 -2.00
CA CYS A 34 6.83 -8.25 -0.95
C CYS A 34 8.25 -8.19 -1.55
N PRO A 35 9.07 -7.17 -1.25
CA PRO A 35 10.40 -7.03 -1.84
C PRO A 35 11.45 -8.00 -1.25
N ILE A 36 11.04 -8.90 -0.35
CA ILE A 36 11.91 -9.92 0.25
C ILE A 36 11.66 -11.30 -0.37
N CYS A 37 10.40 -11.75 -0.42
CA CYS A 37 10.05 -13.04 -1.00
C CYS A 37 9.55 -12.96 -2.45
N PHE A 38 9.30 -11.76 -2.97
CA PHE A 38 8.77 -11.48 -4.32
C PHE A 38 7.36 -12.04 -4.59
N ASP A 39 6.71 -12.61 -3.58
CA ASP A 39 5.33 -13.07 -3.63
C ASP A 39 4.36 -11.89 -3.48
N LEU A 40 3.17 -12.05 -4.07
CA LEU A 40 2.05 -11.14 -3.89
C LEU A 40 1.58 -11.16 -2.43
N ILE A 41 1.42 -9.98 -1.84
CA ILE A 41 0.86 -9.81 -0.49
C ILE A 41 -0.64 -10.10 -0.55
N GLU A 42 -1.16 -10.87 0.40
CA GLU A 42 -2.59 -11.19 0.47
C GLU A 42 -3.46 -9.92 0.57
N LEU A 43 -4.61 -9.93 -0.11
CA LEU A 43 -5.57 -8.82 -0.05
C LEU A 43 -6.45 -8.96 1.21
N PRO A 44 -6.72 -7.85 1.93
CA PRO A 44 -6.28 -6.50 1.65
C PRO A 44 -4.82 -6.27 2.09
N THR A 45 -4.00 -5.72 1.18
CA THR A 45 -2.53 -5.61 1.32
C THR A 45 -2.10 -4.99 2.66
N ASN A 46 -2.83 -3.97 3.14
CA ASN A 46 -2.53 -3.27 4.40
C ASN A 46 -2.74 -4.11 5.68
N LYS A 47 -3.52 -5.20 5.63
CA LYS A 47 -3.72 -6.11 6.77
C LYS A 47 -2.69 -7.23 6.86
N HIS A 48 -1.98 -7.49 5.76
CA HIS A 48 -1.04 -8.60 5.64
C HIS A 48 0.41 -8.12 5.42
N SER A 49 0.66 -6.82 5.68
CA SER A 49 1.97 -6.22 5.53
C SER A 49 2.15 -4.99 6.41
N SER A 50 3.39 -4.50 6.48
CA SER A 50 3.72 -3.23 7.13
C SER A 50 4.74 -2.43 6.32
N ILE A 51 4.52 -1.11 6.23
CA ILE A 51 5.50 -0.15 5.70
C ILE A 51 6.57 0.13 6.77
N ASN A 52 7.82 0.26 6.35
CA ASN A 52 8.93 0.54 7.27
C ASN A 52 9.44 1.98 7.08
N ALA A 53 9.35 2.81 8.12
CA ALA A 53 9.72 4.23 8.10
C ALA A 53 11.10 4.54 7.50
N CYS A 54 12.08 3.67 7.74
CA CYS A 54 13.45 3.84 7.26
C CYS A 54 13.61 3.75 5.72
N CYS A 55 12.73 3.04 5.01
CA CYS A 55 12.88 2.74 3.59
C CYS A 55 11.60 2.80 2.76
N MET A 56 10.46 3.10 3.37
CA MET A 56 9.12 3.06 2.78
C MET A 56 8.72 1.72 2.15
N LYS A 57 9.52 0.66 2.31
CA LYS A 57 9.17 -0.64 1.76
C LYS A 57 8.13 -1.34 2.62
N ARG A 58 7.05 -1.74 1.95
CA ARG A 58 6.01 -2.63 2.44
C ARG A 58 6.53 -4.05 2.45
N VAL A 59 6.46 -4.72 3.59
CA VAL A 59 6.93 -6.10 3.76
C VAL A 59 5.79 -6.95 4.30
N CYS A 60 5.57 -8.14 3.74
CA CYS A 60 4.52 -9.04 4.20
C CYS A 60 4.78 -9.56 5.62
N ASP A 61 3.70 -9.91 6.31
CA ASP A 61 3.78 -10.41 7.68
C ASP A 61 4.61 -11.70 7.80
N GLY A 62 4.60 -12.54 6.76
CA GLY A 62 5.44 -13.74 6.70
C GLY A 62 6.93 -13.43 6.77
N CYS A 63 7.40 -12.47 5.96
CA CYS A 63 8.80 -12.03 5.99
C CYS A 63 9.14 -11.27 7.28
N ILE A 64 8.20 -10.49 7.85
CA ILE A 64 8.39 -9.84 9.15
C ILE A 64 8.54 -10.89 10.27
N LEU A 65 7.71 -11.93 10.26
CA LEU A 65 7.74 -13.01 11.25
C LEU A 65 9.03 -13.83 11.15
N ASP A 66 9.43 -14.21 9.94
CA ASP A 66 10.69 -14.93 9.72
C ASP A 66 11.89 -14.11 10.19
N ALA A 67 11.89 -12.81 9.91
CA ALA A 67 12.94 -11.92 10.38
C ALA A 67 13.04 -11.84 11.91
N ARG A 68 11.89 -11.80 12.61
CA ARG A 68 11.84 -11.86 14.08
C ARG A 68 12.40 -13.18 14.61
N ARG A 69 12.03 -14.32 13.98
CA ARG A 69 12.54 -15.65 14.35
C ARG A 69 14.07 -15.76 14.19
N ARG A 70 14.66 -15.02 13.26
CA ARG A 70 16.11 -14.90 13.06
C ARG A 70 16.80 -13.85 13.96
N GLY A 71 16.09 -13.26 14.93
CA GLY A 71 16.65 -12.31 15.87
C GLY A 71 16.82 -10.88 15.33
N MET A 72 16.11 -10.49 14.26
CA MET A 72 16.15 -9.13 13.70
C MET A 72 15.14 -8.17 14.35
N ASN A 73 14.81 -8.36 15.64
CA ASN A 73 13.70 -7.67 16.32
C ASN A 73 13.80 -6.13 16.32
N GLY A 74 15.00 -5.57 16.38
CA GLY A 74 15.23 -4.11 16.36
C GLY A 74 15.59 -3.54 14.98
N ARG A 75 15.54 -4.33 13.91
CA ARG A 75 16.01 -3.95 12.57
C ARG A 75 14.90 -4.11 11.53
N CYS A 76 14.95 -3.27 10.51
CA CYS A 76 14.11 -3.43 9.33
C CYS A 76 14.49 -4.73 8.60
N PRO A 77 13.54 -5.63 8.28
CA PRO A 77 13.85 -6.87 7.58
C PRO A 77 14.34 -6.64 6.14
N PHE A 78 14.06 -5.48 5.56
CA PHE A 78 14.49 -5.12 4.21
C PHE A 78 15.87 -4.45 4.19
N CYS A 79 15.99 -3.23 4.73
CA CYS A 79 17.23 -2.44 4.63
C CYS A 79 18.15 -2.53 5.88
N ARG A 80 17.79 -3.34 6.88
CA ARG A 80 18.55 -3.58 8.13
C ARG A 80 18.79 -2.36 9.03
N THR A 81 18.29 -1.18 8.66
CA THR A 81 18.30 0.01 9.51
C THR A 81 17.59 -0.28 10.83
N THR A 82 18.10 0.25 11.93
CA THR A 82 17.46 0.16 13.25
C THR A 82 16.06 0.77 13.19
N ARG A 83 15.08 0.11 13.81
CA ARG A 83 13.71 0.62 13.90
C ARG A 83 13.68 1.88 14.78
N PRO A 84 12.80 2.85 14.49
CA PRO A 84 12.59 3.96 15.40
C PRO A 84 12.10 3.43 16.75
N ILE A 85 12.50 4.10 17.83
CA ILE A 85 12.15 3.72 19.21
C ILE A 85 11.00 4.56 19.77
N ASP A 86 10.70 5.67 19.09
CA ASP A 86 9.67 6.64 19.46
C ASP A 86 9.12 7.37 18.22
N ASP A 87 8.02 8.07 18.43
CA ASP A 87 7.30 8.84 17.41
C ASP A 87 8.20 9.89 16.73
N ALA A 88 9.06 10.57 17.52
CA ALA A 88 9.93 11.63 17.01
C ALA A 88 10.99 11.10 16.05
N SER A 89 11.62 9.97 16.38
CA SER A 89 12.58 9.29 15.52
C SER A 89 11.93 8.70 14.28
N GLU A 90 10.70 8.19 14.39
CA GLU A 90 9.93 7.72 13.24
C GLU A 90 9.58 8.86 12.28
N LEU A 91 9.05 9.97 12.81
CA LEU A 91 8.73 11.16 12.02
C LEU A 91 9.98 11.73 11.32
N ALA A 92 11.12 11.79 12.02
CA ALA A 92 12.38 12.25 11.43
C ALA A 92 12.85 11.35 10.28
N MET A 93 12.65 10.03 10.37
CA MET A 93 12.96 9.11 9.27
C MET A 93 12.06 9.36 8.05
N ILE A 94 10.75 9.56 8.28
CA ILE A 94 9.78 9.87 7.22
C ILE A 94 10.14 11.20 6.55
N GLN A 95 10.36 12.27 7.34
CA GLN A 95 10.72 13.59 6.82
C GLN A 95 12.02 13.57 6.00
N LYS A 96 13.00 12.74 6.39
CA LYS A 96 14.25 12.54 5.62
C LYS A 96 14.01 11.90 4.25
N ARG A 97 12.94 11.10 4.09
CA ARG A 97 12.53 10.51 2.82
C ARG A 97 11.71 11.50 1.99
N VAL A 98 10.80 12.23 2.64
CA VAL A 98 10.04 13.34 2.04
C VAL A 98 10.97 14.39 1.43
N SER A 99 12.04 14.78 2.13
CA SER A 99 13.01 15.75 1.61
C SER A 99 13.80 15.27 0.39
N LYS A 100 13.70 13.99 0.04
CA LYS A 100 14.27 13.38 -1.16
C LYS A 100 13.23 13.13 -2.26
N GLY A 101 11.98 13.56 -2.08
CA GLY A 101 10.90 13.36 -3.05
C GLY A 101 10.42 11.91 -3.12
N ASP A 102 10.55 11.14 -2.04
CA ASP A 102 10.04 9.76 -1.97
C ASP A 102 8.50 9.80 -1.89
N ALA A 103 7.81 9.45 -2.98
CA ALA A 103 6.35 9.56 -3.12
C ALA A 103 5.60 8.78 -2.01
N ASP A 104 6.06 7.56 -1.69
CA ASP A 104 5.46 6.74 -0.64
C ASP A 104 5.62 7.40 0.73
N ALA A 105 6.75 8.07 0.99
CA ALA A 105 6.96 8.80 2.23
C ALA A 105 6.06 10.03 2.37
N ILE A 106 5.82 10.72 1.26
CA ILE A 106 4.91 11.89 1.21
C ILE A 106 3.48 11.42 1.50
N ASN A 107 3.04 10.34 0.84
CA ASN A 107 1.74 9.73 1.11
C ASN A 107 1.62 9.32 2.58
N HIS A 108 2.63 8.61 3.10
CA HIS A 108 2.64 8.15 4.48
C HIS A 108 2.60 9.32 5.48
N LEU A 109 3.33 10.41 5.22
CA LEU A 109 3.27 11.62 6.05
C LEU A 109 1.87 12.25 6.01
N GLY A 110 1.21 12.27 4.85
CA GLY A 110 -0.19 12.70 4.72
C GLY A 110 -1.13 11.90 5.62
N GLN A 111 -0.96 10.57 5.67
CA GLN A 111 -1.72 9.71 6.59
C GLN A 111 -1.47 10.08 8.07
N LYS A 112 -0.23 10.36 8.45
CA LYS A 112 0.09 10.77 9.83
C LYS A 112 -0.56 12.08 10.23
N TYR A 113 -0.62 13.07 9.32
CA TYR A 113 -1.39 14.30 9.55
C TYR A 113 -2.89 14.06 9.61
N PHE A 114 -3.43 13.16 8.79
CA PHE A 114 -4.86 12.86 8.79
C PHE A 114 -5.35 12.25 10.11
N TYR A 115 -4.54 11.37 10.71
CA TYR A 115 -4.86 10.72 11.98
C TYR A 115 -4.36 11.48 13.22
N GLY A 116 -3.39 12.39 13.07
CA GLY A 116 -2.73 13.05 14.21
C GLY A 116 -1.80 12.11 14.96
N GLU A 117 -0.99 11.36 14.23
CA GLU A 117 -0.03 10.37 14.76
C GLU A 117 1.39 10.93 14.79
N LEU A 118 2.31 10.21 15.45
CA LEU A 118 3.73 10.58 15.57
C LEU A 118 3.96 11.94 16.24
N GLY A 119 3.10 12.29 17.21
CA GLY A 119 3.11 13.60 17.87
C GLY A 119 2.61 14.77 17.00
N LEU A 120 2.09 14.50 15.80
CA LEU A 120 1.49 15.53 14.96
C LEU A 120 0.08 15.86 15.43
N THR A 121 -0.29 17.13 15.36
CA THR A 121 -1.69 17.51 15.46
C THR A 121 -2.40 17.13 14.16
N LYS A 122 -3.62 16.61 14.27
CA LYS A 122 -4.44 16.27 13.11
C LYS A 122 -4.67 17.51 12.24
N ASP A 123 -4.30 17.40 10.96
CA ASP A 123 -4.41 18.46 9.96
C ASP A 123 -4.85 17.87 8.62
N VAL A 124 -6.16 17.93 8.35
CA VAL A 124 -6.75 17.34 7.14
C VAL A 124 -6.37 18.11 5.87
N PRO A 125 -6.42 19.46 5.82
CA PRO A 125 -5.92 20.21 4.67
C PRO A 125 -4.49 19.86 4.30
N ARG A 126 -3.59 19.77 5.30
CA ARG A 126 -2.20 19.38 5.06
C ARG A 126 -2.07 17.96 4.52
N ALA A 127 -2.87 17.03 5.03
CA ALA A 127 -2.90 15.65 4.51
C ALA A 127 -3.30 15.61 3.03
N ILE A 128 -4.30 16.38 2.62
CA ILE A 128 -4.75 16.46 1.22
C ILE A 128 -3.65 17.01 0.30
N GLU A 129 -2.94 18.07 0.73
CA GLU A 129 -1.80 18.61 -0.03
C GLU A 129 -0.74 17.54 -0.28
N LEU A 130 -0.35 16.83 0.78
CA LEU A 130 0.67 15.77 0.71
C LEU A 130 0.21 14.61 -0.16
N TRP A 131 -1.03 14.15 -0.04
CA TRP A 131 -1.55 13.08 -0.91
C TRP A 131 -1.61 13.50 -2.37
N THR A 132 -1.95 14.77 -2.65
CA THR A 132 -1.94 15.31 -4.01
C THR A 132 -0.53 15.28 -4.59
N GLU A 133 0.47 15.78 -3.84
CA GLU A 133 1.89 15.73 -4.24
C GLU A 133 2.38 14.28 -4.45
N ALA A 134 2.03 13.37 -3.54
CA ALA A 134 2.41 11.97 -3.66
C ALA A 134 1.84 11.31 -4.92
N ALA A 135 0.57 11.59 -5.24
CA ALA A 135 -0.09 11.09 -6.44
C ALA A 135 0.55 11.66 -7.72
N GLU A 136 0.91 12.95 -7.73
CA GLU A 136 1.64 13.58 -8.85
C GLU A 136 3.03 12.96 -9.06
N LEU A 137 3.66 12.46 -7.99
CA LEU A 137 4.93 11.75 -8.02
C LEU A 137 4.79 10.23 -8.25
N GLY A 138 3.56 9.71 -8.41
CA GLY A 138 3.30 8.32 -8.77
C GLY A 138 3.09 7.36 -7.60
N SER A 139 2.82 7.83 -6.38
CA SER A 139 2.34 6.97 -5.29
C SER A 139 0.99 6.35 -5.67
N LEU A 140 0.90 5.02 -5.60
CA LEU A 140 -0.32 4.25 -5.96
C LEU A 140 -1.18 3.86 -4.75
N ASP A 141 -0.68 4.09 -3.54
CA ASP A 141 -1.34 3.79 -2.26
C ASP A 141 -2.31 4.88 -1.79
#